data_AF-A0AA36NFF5-F1
#
_entry.id   AF-A0AA36NFF5-F1
#
_cell.length_a   1.000
_cell.length_b   1.000
_cell.length_c   1.000
_cell.angle_alpha   90.00
_cell.angle_beta   90.00
_cell.angle_gamma   90.00
#
_symmetry.space_group_name_H-M   'P 1'
#
loop_
_entity.id
_entity.type
_entity.pdbx_description
1 polymer ?
#
loop_
_entity_poly.entity_id
_entity_poly.type
_entity_poly.pdbx_seq_one_letter_code
_entity_poly.pdbx_strand_id
1 'polypeptide(L)'
;MAVKLWMVVVGTAMVAHAGSMITAEKHAAMEESEAMHEDATGVTFQVVVEVLCGALLALWGGIGEFKPIRMGDSKKPRWESLHERPDFHSYRSRAKFMRTLLTSIEPPPGR
;
A
#
# COMPACT_ATOMS: atom_id res chain seq x y z
N MET A 1 3.66 -2.17 3.24
CA MET A 1 3.34 -1.91 1.83
C MET A 1 1.83 -1.75 1.72
N ALA A 2 1.40 -0.79 0.89
CA ALA A 2 0.15 -0.07 1.03
C ALA A 2 -1.05 -0.77 0.37
N VAL A 3 -2.25 -0.40 0.83
CA VAL A 3 -3.56 -0.64 0.20
C VAL A 3 -3.43 -0.53 -1.32
N LYS A 4 -4.05 -1.45 -2.08
CA LYS A 4 -4.09 -1.38 -3.55
C LYS A 4 -5.07 -0.28 -3.96
N LEU A 5 -4.63 0.98 -3.83
CA LEU A 5 -5.47 2.17 -3.91
C LEU A 5 -6.27 2.23 -5.21
N TRP A 6 -5.69 1.80 -6.33
CA TRP A 6 -6.37 1.77 -7.62
C TRP A 6 -7.63 0.86 -7.60
N MET A 7 -7.59 -0.28 -6.91
CA MET A 7 -8.74 -1.19 -6.80
C MET A 7 -9.85 -0.56 -5.94
N VAL A 8 -9.47 0.16 -4.89
CA VAL A 8 -10.41 0.88 -4.03
C VAL A 8 -11.09 1.98 -4.82
N VAL A 9 -10.33 2.81 -5.54
CA VAL A 9 -10.85 3.93 -6.35
C VAL A 9 -11.76 3.44 -7.47
N VAL A 10 -11.38 2.38 -8.19
CA VAL A 10 -12.21 1.80 -9.26
C VAL A 10 -13.49 1.20 -8.68
N GLY A 11 -13.38 0.43 -7.59
CA GLY A 11 -14.54 -0.18 -6.93
C GLY A 11 -15.54 0.85 -6.40
N THR A 12 -15.08 1.93 -5.75
CA THR A 12 -15.96 3.01 -5.30
C THR A 12 -16.58 3.79 -6.45
N ALA A 13 -15.85 4.03 -7.54
CA ALA A 13 -16.39 4.67 -8.73
C ALA A 13 -17.52 3.82 -9.37
N MET A 14 -17.37 2.50 -9.45
CA MET A 14 -18.41 1.60 -9.94
C MET A 14 -19.67 1.63 -9.06
N VAL A 15 -19.51 1.59 -7.74
CA VAL A 15 -20.66 1.67 -6.82
C VAL A 15 -21.38 3.02 -6.94
N ALA A 16 -20.63 4.12 -7.07
CA ALA A 16 -21.20 5.45 -7.28
C ALA A 16 -21.94 5.55 -8.62
N HIS A 17 -21.38 4.97 -9.69
CA HIS A 17 -22.02 4.89 -10.99
C HIS A 17 -23.34 4.11 -10.94
N ALA A 18 -23.33 2.91 -10.34
CA ALA A 18 -24.56 2.14 -10.14
C ALA A 18 -25.60 2.89 -9.30
N GLY A 19 -25.16 3.62 -8.26
CA GLY A 19 -26.03 4.50 -7.47
C GLY A 19 -26.70 5.59 -8.32
N SER A 20 -25.96 6.21 -9.24
CA SER A 20 -26.51 7.22 -10.17
C SER A 20 -27.55 6.63 -11.13
N MET A 21 -27.33 5.41 -11.62
CA MET A 21 -28.29 4.68 -12.45
C MET A 21 -29.59 4.38 -11.69
N ILE A 22 -29.51 3.90 -10.45
CA ILE A 22 -30.69 3.66 -9.59
C ILE A 22 -31.48 4.95 -9.38
N THR A 23 -30.80 6.07 -9.11
CA THR A 23 -31.49 7.35 -8.93
C THR A 23 -32.18 7.80 -10.21
N ALA A 24 -31.55 7.63 -11.37
CA ALA A 24 -32.14 7.98 -12.66
C ALA A 24 -33.36 7.09 -12.98
N GLU A 25 -33.26 5.78 -12.81
CA GLU A 25 -34.37 4.83 -12.98
C GLU A 25 -35.52 5.15 -12.03
N LYS A 26 -35.22 5.49 -10.77
CA LYS A 26 -36.24 5.88 -9.79
C LYS A 26 -36.94 7.19 -10.15
N HIS A 27 -36.20 8.19 -10.64
CA HIS A 27 -36.81 9.45 -11.09
C HIS A 27 -37.74 9.22 -12.28
N ALA A 28 -37.31 8.45 -13.28
CA ALA A 28 -38.14 8.08 -14.42
C ALA A 28 -39.41 7.30 -14.00
N ALA A 29 -39.27 6.33 -13.09
CA ALA A 29 -40.39 5.55 -12.59
C ALA A 29 -41.39 6.39 -11.74
N MET A 30 -40.92 7.41 -11.03
CA MET A 30 -41.81 8.32 -10.29
C MET A 30 -42.61 9.24 -11.23
N GLU A 31 -41.99 9.72 -12.33
CA GLU A 31 -42.69 10.49 -13.36
C GLU A 31 -43.74 9.63 -14.09
N GLU A 32 -43.46 8.35 -14.29
CA GLU A 32 -44.37 7.42 -14.97
C GLU A 32 -45.48 6.87 -14.05
N SER A 33 -45.23 6.70 -12.74
CA SER A 33 -46.24 6.20 -11.79
C SER A 33 -47.29 7.23 -11.39
N GLU A 34 -47.04 8.53 -11.58
CA GLU A 34 -48.09 9.55 -11.57
C GLU A 34 -49.11 9.34 -12.71
N ALA A 35 -48.75 8.61 -13.78
CA ALA A 35 -49.61 8.30 -14.92
C ALA A 35 -50.20 6.87 -14.91
N MET A 36 -49.57 5.88 -14.27
CA MET A 36 -50.09 4.50 -14.16
C MET A 36 -49.81 3.87 -12.79
N HIS A 37 -50.88 3.37 -12.14
CA HIS A 37 -50.85 2.59 -10.89
C HIS A 37 -50.27 1.17 -11.08
N GLU A 38 -49.02 1.03 -11.48
CA GLU A 38 -48.33 -0.27 -11.40
C GLU A 38 -46.91 -0.15 -10.85
N ASP A 39 -46.62 -1.03 -9.88
CA ASP A 39 -45.34 -1.21 -9.21
C ASP A 39 -44.21 -1.63 -10.18
N ALA A 40 -43.70 -0.71 -10.97
CA ALA A 40 -42.47 -0.89 -11.74
C ALA A 40 -41.24 -0.56 -10.87
N THR A 41 -41.05 -1.27 -9.75
CA THR A 41 -39.97 -1.02 -8.78
C THR A 41 -38.84 -2.05 -8.84
N GLY A 42 -38.61 -2.66 -10.01
CA GLY A 42 -37.55 -3.65 -10.20
C GLY A 42 -36.20 -3.01 -10.52
N VAL A 43 -35.25 -3.02 -9.58
CA VAL A 43 -33.84 -2.71 -9.87
C VAL A 43 -33.33 -3.71 -10.91
N THR A 44 -32.71 -3.23 -11.98
CA THR A 44 -32.19 -4.11 -13.04
C THR A 44 -31.11 -5.06 -12.49
N PHE A 45 -31.11 -6.32 -12.93
CA PHE A 45 -30.12 -7.32 -12.50
C PHE A 45 -28.68 -6.86 -12.78
N GLN A 46 -28.48 -6.09 -13.86
CA GLN A 46 -27.20 -5.48 -14.20
C GLN A 46 -26.67 -4.59 -13.08
N VAL A 47 -27.49 -3.68 -12.53
CA VAL A 47 -27.11 -2.78 -11.44
C VAL A 47 -26.73 -3.57 -10.19
N VAL A 48 -27.46 -4.65 -9.88
CA VAL A 48 -27.14 -5.53 -8.74
C VAL A 48 -25.75 -6.15 -8.91
N VAL A 49 -25.43 -6.66 -10.10
CA VAL A 49 -24.11 -7.23 -10.40
C VAL A 49 -23.02 -6.17 -10.32
N GLU A 50 -23.27 -4.97 -10.84
CA GLU A 50 -22.32 -3.86 -10.82
C GLU A 50 -21.95 -3.43 -9.40
N VAL A 51 -22.96 -3.31 -8.52
CA VAL A 51 -22.75 -3.01 -7.09
C VAL A 51 -21.95 -4.12 -6.41
N LEU A 52 -22.28 -5.39 -6.65
CA LEU A 52 -21.56 -6.52 -6.07
C LEU A 52 -20.10 -6.57 -6.52
N CYS A 53 -19.84 -6.41 -7.83
CA CYS A 53 -18.50 -6.36 -8.38
C CYS A 53 -17.69 -5.19 -7.84
N GLY A 54 -18.28 -3.98 -7.80
CA GLY A 54 -17.63 -2.79 -7.26
C GLY A 54 -17.29 -2.91 -5.77
N ALA A 55 -18.22 -3.45 -4.97
CA ALA A 55 -18.01 -3.68 -3.54
C ALA A 55 -16.90 -4.72 -3.28
N LEU A 56 -16.91 -5.85 -4.00
CA LEU A 56 -15.87 -6.87 -3.88
C LEU A 56 -14.49 -6.34 -4.28
N LEU A 57 -14.42 -5.55 -5.36
CA LEU A 57 -13.18 -4.89 -5.80
C LEU A 57 -12.62 -3.94 -4.73
N ALA A 58 -13.49 -3.09 -4.17
CA ALA A 58 -13.09 -2.12 -3.16
C ALA A 58 -12.61 -2.81 -1.87
N LEU A 59 -13.34 -3.84 -1.41
CA LEU A 59 -12.96 -4.63 -0.23
C LEU A 59 -11.64 -5.37 -0.45
N TRP A 60 -11.47 -6.01 -1.60
CA TRP A 60 -10.22 -6.71 -1.94
C TRP A 60 -9.02 -5.76 -2.02
N GLY A 61 -9.22 -4.56 -2.56
CA GLY A 61 -8.21 -3.51 -2.58
C GLY A 61 -7.80 -3.02 -1.20
N GLY A 62 -8.74 -3.04 -0.25
CA GLY A 62 -8.59 -2.63 1.15
C GLY A 62 -7.80 -3.61 2.02
N ILE A 63 -7.76 -4.90 1.66
CA ILE A 63 -7.01 -5.91 2.41
C ILE A 63 -5.51 -5.69 2.16
N GLY A 64 -4.82 -5.17 3.18
CA GLY A 64 -3.36 -5.11 3.22
C GLY A 64 -2.74 -6.44 3.63
N GLU A 65 -1.43 -6.56 3.48
CA GLU A 65 -0.69 -7.70 4.02
C GLU A 65 -0.69 -7.66 5.55
N PHE A 66 -1.00 -8.80 6.16
CA PHE A 66 -0.84 -8.95 7.60
C PHE A 66 0.65 -8.80 7.95
N LYS A 67 0.93 -7.90 8.89
CA LYS A 67 2.28 -7.78 9.44
C LYS A 67 2.64 -9.13 10.09
N PRO A 68 3.82 -9.71 9.79
CA PRO A 68 4.22 -10.96 10.41
C PRO A 68 4.22 -10.78 11.94
N ILE A 69 3.55 -11.69 12.63
CA ILE A 69 3.59 -11.76 14.09
C ILE A 69 5.05 -12.08 14.45
N ARG A 70 5.70 -11.17 15.19
CA ARG A 70 7.08 -11.35 15.64
C ARG A 70 7.11 -12.55 16.60
N MET A 71 7.49 -13.72 16.11
CA MET A 71 7.71 -14.93 16.91
C MET A 71 8.93 -14.80 17.85
N GLY A 72 9.69 -13.71 17.74
CA GLY A 72 10.77 -13.35 18.65
C GLY A 72 11.17 -11.89 18.46
N ASP A 73 11.82 -11.31 19.47
CA ASP A 73 12.41 -9.98 19.34
C ASP A 73 13.41 -9.99 18.18
N SER A 74 13.25 -9.06 17.24
CA SER A 74 14.30 -8.76 16.26
C SER A 74 15.59 -8.53 17.06
N LYS A 75 16.68 -9.23 16.72
CA LYS A 75 18.01 -8.99 17.32
C LYS A 75 18.20 -7.49 17.41
N LYS A 76 18.21 -6.94 18.62
CA LYS A 76 18.35 -5.50 18.83
C LYS A 76 19.55 -5.06 18.00
N PRO A 77 19.43 -3.99 17.19
CA PRO A 77 20.58 -3.49 16.44
C PRO A 77 21.75 -3.35 17.41
N ARG A 78 22.93 -3.87 17.03
CA ARG A 78 24.11 -3.80 17.88
C ARG A 78 24.36 -2.35 18.24
N TRP A 79 24.82 -2.09 19.46
CA TRP A 79 25.10 -0.75 19.95
C TRP A 79 25.92 0.10 18.96
N GLU A 80 26.87 -0.56 18.27
CA GLU A 80 27.70 0.00 17.20
C GLU A 80 26.87 0.60 16.05
N SER A 81 25.87 -0.12 15.56
CA SER A 81 24.99 0.35 14.46
C SER A 81 24.04 1.47 14.87
N LEU A 82 23.70 1.57 16.16
CA LEU A 82 22.87 2.65 16.70
C LEU A 82 23.65 3.96 16.88
N HIS A 83 24.97 3.88 17.03
CA HIS A 83 25.86 5.03 17.24
C HIS A 83 26.61 5.44 15.97
N GLU A 84 26.56 4.64 14.92
CA GLU A 84 27.04 5.03 13.61
C GLU A 84 26.16 6.16 13.08
N ARG A 85 26.66 7.39 13.23
CA ARG A 85 26.06 8.58 12.63
C ARG A 85 26.75 8.81 11.29
N PRO A 86 26.11 8.48 10.15
CA PRO A 86 26.74 8.61 8.84
C PRO A 86 27.18 10.05 8.54
N ASP A 87 26.52 11.04 9.13
CA ASP A 87 26.88 12.47 8.97
C ASP A 87 28.07 12.91 9.83
N PHE A 88 28.55 12.07 10.76
CA PHE A 88 29.60 12.41 11.73
C PHE A 88 30.79 11.44 11.64
N HIS A 89 31.30 11.20 10.43
CA HIS A 89 32.52 10.41 10.25
C HIS A 89 33.80 11.21 10.58
N SER A 90 34.59 10.70 11.52
CA SER A 90 35.95 11.21 11.76
C SER A 90 36.97 10.48 10.88
N TYR A 91 37.49 11.18 9.87
CA TYR A 91 38.59 10.69 9.03
C TYR A 91 39.98 10.85 9.67
N ARG A 92 40.05 11.46 10.86
CA ARG A 92 41.26 11.53 11.71
C ARG A 92 41.19 10.44 12.78
N SER A 93 41.20 9.17 12.38
CA SER A 93 41.27 8.04 13.29
C SER A 93 42.69 7.47 13.37
N ARG A 94 43.01 6.75 14.47
CA ARG A 94 44.30 6.06 14.63
C ARG A 94 44.55 5.03 13.52
N ALA A 95 43.49 4.50 12.92
CA ALA A 95 43.57 3.58 11.79
C ALA A 95 44.26 4.20 10.55
N LYS A 96 44.25 5.53 10.41
CA LYS A 96 44.96 6.23 9.32
C LYS A 96 46.47 5.97 9.35
N PHE A 97 47.06 5.80 10.54
CA PHE A 97 48.48 5.53 10.71
C PHE A 97 48.82 4.04 10.66
N MET A 98 47.84 3.16 10.85
CA MET A 98 48.05 1.72 10.78
C MET A 98 48.46 1.27 9.39
N ARG A 99 47.88 1.86 8.33
CA ARG A 99 48.26 1.54 6.95
C ARG A 99 49.75 1.79 6.70
N THR A 100 50.26 2.95 7.14
CA THR A 100 51.67 3.32 7.00
C THR A 100 52.59 2.40 7.79
N LEU A 101 52.18 2.00 9.00
CA LEU A 101 52.93 1.05 9.82
C LEU A 101 52.98 -0.35 9.18
N LEU A 102 51.87 -0.84 8.64
CA LEU A 102 51.82 -2.15 7.97
C LEU A 102 52.71 -2.18 6.72
N THR A 103 52.73 -1.12 5.92
CA THR A 103 53.62 -1.02 4.75
C THR A 103 55.10 -0.88 5.12
N SER A 104 55.41 -0.42 6.34
CA SER A 104 56.80 -0.28 6.81
C SER A 104 57.41 -1.57 7.37
N ILE A 105 56.59 -2.61 7.57
CA ILE A 105 57.01 -3.92 8.12
C ILE A 105 57.39 -4.90 7.00
N GLU A 106 57.05 -4.60 5.73
CA GLU A 106 57.45 -5.45 4.61
C GLU A 106 58.99 -5.47 4.48
N PRO A 107 59.64 -6.63 4.64
CA PRO A 107 61.09 -6.71 4.50
C PRO A 107 61.48 -6.36 3.05
N PRO A 108 62.59 -5.64 2.83
CA PRO A 108 63.05 -5.33 1.48
C PRO A 108 63.21 -6.64 0.69
N PRO A 109 62.75 -6.69 -0.59
CA PRO A 109 62.91 -7.89 -1.41
C PRO A 109 64.39 -8.26 -1.44
N GLY A 110 64.67 -9.50 -1.02
CA GLY A 110 66.03 -10.02 -0.87
C GLY A 110 66.83 -9.87 -2.16
N ARG A 111 68.11 -9.49 -2.00
CA ARG A 111 69.12 -9.56 -3.04
C ARG A 111 69.30 -10.98 -3.55
#